data_AF-A0A7Y3G175-F1
#
_entry.id   AF-A0A7Y3G175-F1
#
_cell.length_a   1.000
_cell.length_b   1.000
_cell.length_c   1.000
_cell.angle_alpha   90.00
_cell.angle_beta   90.00
_cell.angle_gamma   90.00
#
_symmetry.space_group_name_H-M   'P 1'
#
loop_
_entity.id
_entity.type
_entity.pdbx_description
1 polymer ?
#
loop_
_entity_poly.entity_id
_entity_poly.type
_entity_poly.pdbx_seq_one_letter_code
_entity_poly.pdbx_strand_id
1 'polypeptide(L)'
;MISKRLVHLLAVLLAFALVAAACGGDDGGSDTTEGTSAATTTTTSGDGGTDDTTTTTEGEPMEPFTMGILLVGPEFDQGYSQAHFEGAQWAMDQIGGELISLDFINPADNPGLTPEGVARDMIDQGAQLVVFNSDDMREGAFLAAEQNPDTPMIWVSGDSAWADGRAYRPELANLGNVWGQMTFGKMIAGCAAGLTTETGKIGYLGPLTNDETRRLVNSAYLGAKYCYENYRNQPADSLEFA
;
A
#
# COMPACT_ATOMS: atom_id res chain seq x y z
N MET A 1 -2.76 48.57 -38.06
CA MET A 1 -1.83 48.02 -37.06
C MET A 1 -2.64 47.52 -35.88
N ILE A 2 -2.81 46.19 -35.76
CA ILE A 2 -3.59 45.59 -34.68
C ILE A 2 -2.75 45.66 -33.39
N SER A 3 -3.31 46.21 -32.31
CA SER A 3 -2.57 46.39 -31.07
C SER A 3 -2.26 45.03 -30.44
N LYS A 4 -1.06 44.86 -29.88
CA LYS A 4 -0.66 43.61 -29.19
C LYS A 4 -1.64 43.19 -28.10
N ARG A 5 -2.33 44.16 -27.48
CA ARG A 5 -3.38 43.92 -26.47
C ARG A 5 -4.63 43.30 -27.08
N LEU A 6 -5.00 43.68 -28.29
CA LEU A 6 -6.14 43.10 -29.00
C LEU A 6 -5.87 41.64 -29.43
N VAL A 7 -4.62 41.34 -29.83
CA VAL A 7 -4.19 39.97 -30.15
C VAL A 7 -4.21 39.07 -28.92
N HIS A 8 -3.77 39.57 -27.76
CA HIS A 8 -3.84 38.81 -26.51
C HIS A 8 -5.28 38.60 -26.03
N LEU A 9 -6.15 39.61 -26.17
CA LEU A 9 -7.56 39.46 -25.82
C LEU A 9 -8.26 38.42 -26.71
N LEU A 10 -7.99 38.44 -28.02
CA LEU A 10 -8.52 37.45 -28.96
C LEU A 10 -7.99 36.04 -28.68
N ALA A 11 -6.72 35.88 -28.32
CA ALA A 11 -6.14 34.58 -27.96
C ALA A 11 -6.75 34.01 -26.66
N VAL A 12 -7.00 34.86 -25.65
CA VAL A 12 -7.64 34.43 -24.38
C VAL A 12 -9.12 34.09 -24.61
N LEU A 13 -9.84 34.85 -25.43
CA LEU A 13 -11.23 34.54 -25.82
C LEU A 13 -11.34 33.23 -26.62
N LEU A 14 -10.38 32.94 -27.49
CA LEU A 14 -10.35 31.68 -28.25
C LEU A 14 -10.05 30.47 -27.35
N ALA A 15 -9.18 30.65 -26.35
CA ALA A 15 -8.87 29.61 -25.37
C ALA A 15 -10.04 29.30 -24.44
N PHE A 16 -10.83 30.31 -24.05
CA PHE A 16 -12.04 30.09 -23.23
C PHE A 16 -13.19 29.45 -24.02
N ALA A 17 -13.31 29.73 -25.32
CA ALA A 17 -14.32 29.11 -26.18
C ALA A 17 -14.07 27.60 -26.40
N LEU A 18 -12.80 27.15 -26.36
CA LEU A 18 -12.43 25.74 -26.47
C LEU A 18 -12.73 24.92 -25.20
N VAL A 19 -12.79 25.56 -24.02
CA VAL A 19 -13.12 24.88 -22.75
C VAL A 19 -14.65 24.71 -22.59
N ALA A 20 -15.46 25.59 -23.17
CA ALA A 20 -16.92 25.51 -23.09
C ALA A 20 -17.56 24.46 -24.03
N ALA A 21 -16.80 23.93 -25.00
CA ALA A 21 -17.27 22.90 -25.93
C ALA A 21 -16.99 21.45 -25.45
N ALA A 22 -16.34 21.27 -24.30
CA ALA A 22 -16.01 19.96 -23.74
C ALA A 22 -17.03 19.42 -22.72
N CYS A 23 -18.07 20.20 -22.40
CA CYS A 23 -19.20 19.77 -21.57
C CYS A 23 -20.51 20.00 -22.34
N GLY A 24 -20.91 19.02 -23.16
CA GLY A 24 -22.14 19.12 -23.94
C GLY A 24 -22.56 17.82 -24.62
N GLY A 25 -23.23 16.95 -23.85
CA GLY A 25 -24.25 15.99 -24.33
C GLY A 25 -23.78 14.57 -24.66
N ASP A 26 -24.33 13.55 -23.98
CA ASP A 26 -25.53 12.86 -24.50
C ASP A 26 -26.20 12.00 -23.41
N ASP A 27 -27.53 12.10 -23.33
CA ASP A 27 -28.43 11.30 -22.48
C ASP A 27 -28.78 10.00 -23.24
N GLY A 28 -28.51 8.85 -22.67
CA GLY A 28 -28.89 7.56 -23.27
C GLY A 28 -28.72 6.41 -22.29
N GLY A 29 -29.79 6.09 -21.57
CA GLY A 29 -29.80 5.02 -20.58
C GLY A 29 -29.62 3.62 -21.16
N SER A 30 -29.03 2.75 -20.34
CA SER A 30 -29.52 1.38 -20.15
C SER A 30 -28.99 0.88 -18.82
N ASP A 31 -29.95 0.65 -17.93
CA ASP A 31 -29.83 -0.16 -16.74
C ASP A 31 -29.39 -1.58 -17.15
N THR A 32 -28.31 -2.10 -16.57
CA THR A 32 -28.09 -3.55 -16.36
C THR A 32 -26.90 -3.75 -15.44
N THR A 33 -27.23 -3.99 -14.18
CA THR A 33 -26.41 -4.67 -13.19
C THR A 33 -26.21 -6.13 -13.63
N GLU A 34 -24.98 -6.55 -13.88
CA GLU A 34 -24.61 -7.98 -13.89
C GLU A 34 -23.49 -8.20 -12.86
N GLY A 35 -23.91 -8.50 -11.64
CA GLY A 35 -23.06 -9.16 -10.66
C GLY A 35 -22.80 -10.59 -11.15
N THR A 36 -21.54 -10.89 -11.46
CA THR A 36 -21.11 -12.26 -11.77
C THR A 36 -21.10 -13.06 -10.47
N SER A 37 -22.17 -13.81 -10.22
CA SER A 37 -22.19 -14.86 -9.21
C SER A 37 -21.55 -16.12 -9.79
N ALA A 38 -20.38 -16.50 -9.25
CA ALA A 38 -19.69 -17.72 -9.63
C ALA A 38 -20.41 -18.94 -9.00
N ALA A 39 -21.16 -19.67 -9.82
CA ALA A 39 -21.71 -20.96 -9.43
C ALA A 39 -20.57 -22.00 -9.29
N THR A 40 -20.29 -22.43 -8.07
CA THR A 40 -19.41 -23.58 -7.80
C THR A 40 -20.24 -24.86 -7.91
N THR A 41 -19.90 -25.72 -8.88
CA THR A 41 -20.50 -27.05 -9.02
C THR A 41 -19.67 -28.06 -8.24
N THR A 42 -20.19 -28.59 -7.14
CA THR A 42 -19.60 -29.73 -6.44
C THR A 42 -20.34 -31.00 -6.84
N THR A 43 -19.68 -31.87 -7.62
CA THR A 43 -20.22 -33.19 -7.98
C THR A 43 -19.95 -34.19 -6.86
N THR A 44 -20.99 -34.60 -6.14
CA THR A 44 -20.96 -35.80 -5.29
C THR A 44 -21.48 -36.98 -6.10
N SER A 45 -20.65 -38.01 -6.26
CA SER A 45 -21.06 -39.27 -6.89
C SER A 45 -21.95 -40.07 -5.92
N GLY A 46 -23.19 -40.35 -6.31
CA GLY A 46 -24.14 -41.19 -5.59
C GLY A 46 -25.13 -41.83 -6.55
N ASP A 47 -25.33 -43.14 -6.38
CA ASP A 47 -26.02 -44.11 -7.24
C ASP A 47 -27.55 -43.96 -7.28
N GLY A 48 -28.11 -44.16 -8.48
CA GLY A 48 -29.46 -44.64 -8.82
C GLY A 48 -30.69 -44.18 -8.02
N GLY A 49 -31.51 -43.30 -8.61
CA GLY A 49 -32.90 -43.12 -8.18
C GLY A 49 -33.59 -41.89 -8.77
N THR A 50 -34.63 -42.12 -9.55
CA THR A 50 -35.49 -41.16 -10.25
C THR A 50 -36.24 -40.22 -9.29
N ASP A 51 -35.81 -38.96 -9.17
CA ASP A 51 -36.66 -37.75 -9.10
C ASP A 51 -35.74 -36.51 -9.11
N ASP A 52 -35.71 -35.80 -10.24
CA ASP A 52 -34.86 -34.62 -10.43
C ASP A 52 -35.58 -33.39 -9.85
N THR A 53 -35.52 -33.26 -8.52
CA THR A 53 -35.87 -32.00 -7.84
C THR A 53 -34.58 -31.22 -7.60
N THR A 54 -34.27 -30.30 -8.52
CA THR A 54 -33.24 -29.29 -8.35
C THR A 54 -33.68 -28.32 -7.25
N THR A 55 -33.28 -28.60 -6.01
CA THR A 55 -33.34 -27.60 -4.94
C THR A 55 -32.15 -26.66 -5.14
N THR A 56 -32.39 -25.53 -5.78
CA THR A 56 -31.49 -24.37 -5.72
C THR A 56 -31.52 -23.85 -4.29
N THR A 57 -30.54 -24.23 -3.47
CA THR A 57 -30.23 -23.44 -2.27
C THR A 57 -29.54 -22.18 -2.77
N GLU A 58 -30.30 -21.10 -2.86
CA GLU A 58 -29.76 -19.74 -2.96
C GLU A 58 -28.83 -19.57 -1.75
N GLY A 59 -27.52 -19.59 -2.01
CA GLY A 59 -26.54 -19.27 -0.98
C GLY A 59 -26.79 -17.83 -0.57
N GLU A 60 -26.98 -17.59 0.74
CA GLU A 60 -27.02 -16.25 1.30
C GLU A 60 -25.87 -15.42 0.68
N PRO A 61 -26.13 -14.18 0.23
CA PRO A 61 -25.07 -13.33 -0.28
C PRO A 61 -23.98 -13.26 0.79
N MET A 62 -22.79 -13.75 0.45
CA MET A 62 -21.65 -13.63 1.33
C MET A 62 -21.35 -12.14 1.45
N GLU A 63 -21.44 -11.61 2.66
CA GLU A 63 -21.04 -10.23 2.93
C GLU A 63 -19.62 -10.02 2.36
N PRO A 64 -19.39 -8.92 1.61
CA PRO A 64 -18.08 -8.63 1.05
C PRO A 64 -17.00 -8.69 2.13
N PHE A 65 -15.82 -9.20 1.75
CA PHE A 65 -14.68 -9.16 2.66
C PHE A 65 -14.19 -7.73 2.81
N THR A 66 -14.13 -7.20 4.03
CA THR A 66 -13.69 -5.83 4.31
C THR A 66 -12.29 -5.83 4.92
N MET A 67 -11.36 -5.09 4.33
CA MET A 67 -10.03 -4.84 4.87
C MET A 67 -9.93 -3.40 5.41
N GLY A 68 -9.37 -3.23 6.60
CA GLY A 68 -8.93 -1.93 7.12
C GLY A 68 -7.43 -1.73 6.92
N ILE A 69 -6.99 -0.54 6.52
CA ILE A 69 -5.58 -0.16 6.44
C ILE A 69 -5.31 1.21 7.06
N LEU A 70 -4.37 1.25 7.99
CA LEU A 70 -3.86 2.47 8.61
C LEU A 70 -2.59 2.89 7.87
N LEU A 71 -2.58 4.11 7.34
CA LEU A 71 -1.45 4.68 6.61
C LEU A 71 -0.74 5.74 7.47
N VAL A 72 0.58 5.59 7.62
CA VAL A 72 1.42 6.51 8.41
C VAL A 72 1.46 7.92 7.82
N GLY A 73 1.48 8.04 6.49
CA GLY A 73 1.49 9.30 5.77
C GLY A 73 0.30 9.41 4.80
N PRO A 74 0.25 10.47 3.97
CA PRO A 74 -0.84 10.71 3.04
C PRO A 74 -1.05 9.55 2.07
N GLU A 75 -2.30 9.25 1.75
CA GLU A 75 -2.64 8.19 0.79
C GLU A 75 -2.00 8.40 -0.59
N PHE A 76 -1.78 9.65 -1.01
CA PHE A 76 -1.18 10.00 -2.30
C PHE A 76 0.21 10.64 -2.16
N ASP A 77 1.09 10.03 -1.35
CA ASP A 77 2.45 10.50 -1.08
C ASP A 77 3.48 10.24 -2.21
N GLN A 78 3.05 9.67 -3.34
CA GLN A 78 3.91 9.26 -4.47
C GLN A 78 5.00 8.26 -4.09
N GLY A 79 4.80 7.52 -2.99
CA GLY A 79 5.80 6.61 -2.47
C GLY A 79 5.20 5.56 -1.57
N TYR A 80 5.55 5.63 -0.28
CA TYR A 80 5.38 4.52 0.64
C TYR A 80 3.91 4.22 0.95
N SER A 81 3.16 5.22 1.39
CA SER A 81 1.75 5.04 1.78
C SER A 81 0.89 4.77 0.55
N GLN A 82 1.16 5.47 -0.55
CA GLN A 82 0.46 5.24 -1.82
C GLN A 82 0.63 3.82 -2.35
N ALA A 83 1.84 3.27 -2.34
CA ALA A 83 2.07 1.90 -2.79
C ALA A 83 1.30 0.87 -1.94
N HIS A 84 1.13 1.12 -0.64
CA HIS A 84 0.33 0.26 0.24
C HIS A 84 -1.16 0.39 -0.05
N PHE A 85 -1.66 1.62 -0.19
CA PHE A 85 -3.05 1.89 -0.52
C PHE A 85 -3.46 1.25 -1.85
N GLU A 86 -2.69 1.50 -2.92
CA GLU A 86 -2.96 0.94 -4.24
C GLU A 86 -2.90 -0.59 -4.25
N GLY A 87 -1.96 -1.18 -3.51
CA GLY A 87 -1.86 -2.63 -3.36
C GLY A 87 -3.05 -3.23 -2.61
N ALA A 88 -3.51 -2.57 -1.53
CA ALA A 88 -4.69 -2.99 -0.78
C ALA A 88 -5.97 -2.86 -1.62
N GLN A 89 -6.14 -1.74 -2.31
CA GLN A 89 -7.27 -1.50 -3.22
C GLN A 89 -7.31 -2.57 -4.32
N TRP A 90 -6.17 -2.81 -4.98
CA TRP A 90 -6.08 -3.84 -6.01
C TRP A 90 -6.47 -5.22 -5.48
N ALA A 91 -6.01 -5.59 -4.28
CA ALA A 91 -6.33 -6.88 -3.67
C ALA A 91 -7.83 -7.02 -3.35
N MET A 92 -8.48 -5.95 -2.88
CA MET A 92 -9.93 -5.94 -2.63
C MET A 92 -10.73 -6.01 -3.92
N ASP A 93 -10.32 -5.29 -4.95
CA ASP A 93 -10.96 -5.37 -6.28
C ASP A 93 -10.93 -6.80 -6.86
N GLN A 94 -9.84 -7.55 -6.63
CA GLN A 94 -9.73 -8.93 -7.13
C GLN A 94 -10.75 -9.90 -6.52
N ILE A 95 -11.26 -9.61 -5.32
CA ILE A 95 -12.17 -10.50 -4.60
C ILE A 95 -13.57 -9.92 -4.44
N GLY A 96 -13.84 -8.73 -5.01
CA GLY A 96 -15.09 -7.99 -4.78
C GLY A 96 -15.27 -7.58 -3.31
N GLY A 97 -14.17 -7.28 -2.63
CA GLY A 97 -14.15 -6.83 -1.24
C GLY A 97 -14.22 -5.31 -1.11
N GLU A 98 -14.19 -4.85 0.14
CA GLU A 98 -14.23 -3.43 0.51
C GLU A 98 -12.95 -3.01 1.24
N LEU A 99 -12.53 -1.76 1.04
CA LEU A 99 -11.37 -1.18 1.70
C LEU A 99 -11.79 0.01 2.57
N ILE A 100 -11.40 -0.03 3.84
CA ILE A 100 -11.43 1.12 4.76
C ILE A 100 -10.00 1.62 4.90
N SER A 101 -9.72 2.84 4.43
CA SER A 101 -8.40 3.48 4.54
C SER A 101 -8.48 4.68 5.47
N LEU A 102 -7.46 4.88 6.31
CA LEU A 102 -7.26 6.14 7.03
C LEU A 102 -5.78 6.50 7.05
N ASP A 103 -5.46 7.71 6.61
CA ASP A 103 -4.11 8.23 6.49
C ASP A 103 -3.70 9.19 7.63
N PHE A 104 -2.44 9.63 7.59
CA PHE A 104 -1.82 10.46 8.63
C PHE A 104 -1.82 9.84 10.04
N ILE A 105 -1.74 8.52 10.14
CA ILE A 105 -1.67 7.82 11.43
C ILE A 105 -0.23 7.81 11.92
N ASN A 106 0.22 8.97 12.40
CA ASN A 106 1.50 9.13 13.07
C ASN A 106 1.44 10.21 14.16
N PRO A 107 2.29 10.13 15.19
CA PRO A 107 2.25 11.10 16.30
C PRO A 107 2.59 12.54 15.92
N ALA A 108 3.34 12.75 14.82
CA ALA A 108 3.75 14.09 14.40
C ALA A 108 2.60 14.87 13.76
N ASP A 109 1.78 14.21 12.94
CA ASP A 109 0.64 14.82 12.27
C ASP A 109 -0.65 14.76 13.12
N ASN A 110 -0.89 13.63 13.83
CA ASN A 110 -2.11 13.41 14.60
C ASN A 110 -1.83 12.81 15.99
N PRO A 111 -1.31 13.60 16.96
CA PRO A 111 -0.96 13.11 18.29
C PRO A 111 -2.16 12.62 19.13
N GLY A 112 -3.39 12.94 18.72
CA GLY A 112 -4.62 12.50 19.37
C GLY A 112 -5.20 11.19 18.81
N LEU A 113 -4.70 10.71 17.67
CA LEU A 113 -5.10 9.43 17.09
C LEU A 113 -4.09 8.36 17.50
N THR A 114 -4.60 7.26 18.05
CA THR A 114 -3.78 6.10 18.37
C THR A 114 -4.07 4.96 17.40
N PRO A 115 -3.06 4.22 16.91
CA PRO A 115 -3.29 3.17 15.91
C PRO A 115 -4.26 2.09 16.40
N GLU A 116 -4.23 1.71 17.68
CA GLU A 116 -5.17 0.72 18.25
C GLU A 116 -6.60 1.25 18.33
N GLY A 117 -6.80 2.55 18.56
CA GLY A 117 -8.11 3.18 18.53
C GLY A 117 -8.70 3.17 17.11
N VAL A 118 -7.88 3.53 16.12
CA VAL A 118 -8.28 3.48 14.70
C VAL A 118 -8.59 2.05 14.26
N ALA A 119 -7.78 1.07 14.67
CA ALA A 119 -8.02 -0.33 14.35
C ALA A 119 -9.36 -0.83 14.93
N ARG A 120 -9.67 -0.48 16.19
CA ARG A 120 -10.98 -0.77 16.79
C ARG A 120 -12.11 -0.14 15.96
N ASP A 121 -11.98 1.13 15.59
CA ASP A 121 -13.01 1.83 14.83
C ASP A 121 -13.21 1.20 13.43
N MET A 122 -12.15 0.67 12.79
CA MET A 122 -12.25 -0.10 11.54
C MET A 122 -12.96 -1.45 11.74
N ILE A 123 -12.68 -2.14 12.85
CA ILE A 123 -13.35 -3.41 13.20
C ILE A 123 -14.84 -3.18 13.47
N ASP A 124 -15.19 -2.10 14.19
CA ASP A 124 -16.58 -1.69 14.41
C ASP A 124 -17.33 -1.35 13.10
N GLN A 125 -16.59 -0.96 12.06
CA GLN A 125 -17.10 -0.74 10.70
C GLN A 125 -17.14 -2.02 9.85
N GLY A 126 -16.74 -3.18 10.39
CA GLY A 126 -16.82 -4.47 9.72
C GLY A 126 -15.50 -5.00 9.13
N ALA A 127 -14.36 -4.34 9.39
CA ALA A 127 -13.07 -4.85 8.93
C ALA A 127 -12.77 -6.26 9.50
N GLN A 128 -12.56 -7.21 8.61
CA GLN A 128 -12.22 -8.61 8.91
C GLN A 128 -10.70 -8.85 8.93
N LEU A 129 -9.92 -7.88 8.46
CA LEU A 129 -8.46 -7.83 8.54
C LEU A 129 -8.03 -6.37 8.70
N VAL A 130 -7.07 -6.10 9.60
CA VAL A 130 -6.51 -4.76 9.78
C VAL A 130 -5.00 -4.74 9.48
N VAL A 131 -4.56 -3.78 8.66
CA VAL A 131 -3.16 -3.62 8.28
C VAL A 131 -2.59 -2.32 8.87
N PHE A 132 -1.51 -2.45 9.62
CA PHE A 132 -0.70 -1.34 10.13
C PHE A 132 0.51 -1.16 9.22
N ASN A 133 0.56 -0.06 8.45
CA ASN A 133 1.54 0.05 7.37
C ASN A 133 2.94 0.53 7.82
N SER A 134 3.23 0.75 9.10
CA SER A 134 4.47 1.41 9.53
C SER A 134 5.11 0.82 10.77
N ASP A 135 6.44 0.85 10.82
CA ASP A 135 7.27 0.50 11.99
C ASP A 135 6.88 1.33 13.23
N ASP A 136 6.55 2.62 13.03
CA ASP A 136 6.14 3.53 14.11
C ASP A 136 4.82 3.14 14.77
N MET A 137 4.05 2.22 14.18
CA MET A 137 2.80 1.72 14.72
C MET A 137 2.97 0.50 15.62
N ARG A 138 4.20 0.04 15.91
CA ARG A 138 4.48 -1.19 16.68
C ARG A 138 3.61 -1.35 17.93
N GLU A 139 3.64 -0.37 18.83
CA GLU A 139 2.91 -0.47 20.10
C GLU A 139 1.40 -0.50 19.89
N GLY A 140 0.89 0.27 18.93
CA GLY A 140 -0.53 0.26 18.57
C GLY A 140 -0.96 -1.06 17.94
N ALA A 141 -0.13 -1.67 17.09
CA ALA A 141 -0.39 -2.99 16.53
C ALA A 141 -0.43 -4.08 17.61
N PHE A 142 0.46 -4.03 18.60
CA PHE A 142 0.44 -4.94 19.74
C PHE A 142 -0.83 -4.78 20.57
N LEU A 143 -1.18 -3.55 20.96
CA LEU A 143 -2.37 -3.28 21.74
C LEU A 143 -3.65 -3.65 20.99
N ALA A 144 -3.73 -3.39 19.68
CA ALA A 144 -4.88 -3.77 18.86
C ALA A 144 -5.04 -5.29 18.80
N ALA A 145 -3.95 -6.02 18.58
CA ALA A 145 -3.96 -7.48 18.53
C ALA A 145 -4.38 -8.11 19.87
N GLU A 146 -3.87 -7.57 20.99
CA GLU A 146 -4.24 -7.99 22.35
C GLU A 146 -5.72 -7.75 22.66
N GLN A 147 -6.29 -6.63 22.18
CA GLN A 147 -7.69 -6.25 22.44
C GLN A 147 -8.69 -6.96 21.53
N ASN A 148 -8.25 -7.44 20.36
CA ASN A 148 -9.12 -8.02 19.34
C ASN A 148 -8.56 -9.38 18.87
N PRO A 149 -8.51 -10.40 19.73
CA PRO A 149 -7.84 -11.67 19.44
C PRO A 149 -8.46 -12.46 18.27
N ASP A 150 -9.73 -12.18 17.96
CA ASP A 150 -10.48 -12.86 16.88
C ASP A 150 -10.29 -12.20 15.51
N THR A 151 -9.72 -10.98 15.46
CA THR A 151 -9.48 -10.26 14.20
C THR A 151 -8.02 -10.45 13.77
N PRO A 152 -7.76 -11.03 12.59
CA PRO A 152 -6.41 -11.09 12.04
C PRO A 152 -5.88 -9.70 11.71
N MET A 153 -4.58 -9.51 11.91
CA MET A 153 -3.90 -8.24 11.71
C MET A 153 -2.55 -8.45 11.05
N ILE A 154 -2.09 -7.46 10.30
CA ILE A 154 -0.74 -7.42 9.71
C ILE A 154 -0.04 -6.15 10.17
N TRP A 155 1.14 -6.29 10.76
CA TRP A 155 2.06 -5.19 10.96
C TRP A 155 3.20 -5.25 9.94
N VAL A 156 3.19 -4.33 9.00
CA VAL A 156 4.21 -4.17 7.97
C VAL A 156 5.52 -3.71 8.62
N SER A 157 6.65 -4.24 8.16
CA SER A 157 8.02 -4.05 8.70
C SER A 157 8.33 -4.73 10.03
N GLY A 158 7.30 -5.26 10.71
CA GLY A 158 7.42 -5.87 12.02
C GLY A 158 8.17 -7.21 12.05
N ASP A 159 8.48 -7.65 13.26
CA ASP A 159 9.16 -8.92 13.54
C ASP A 159 8.52 -9.72 14.69
N SER A 160 7.26 -9.42 15.02
CA SER A 160 6.54 -10.03 16.15
C SER A 160 6.14 -11.49 15.96
N ALA A 161 5.99 -11.95 14.72
CA ALA A 161 5.68 -13.32 14.37
C ALA A 161 6.95 -14.17 14.10
N TRP A 162 8.14 -13.55 14.04
CA TRP A 162 9.39 -14.24 13.78
C TRP A 162 10.10 -14.61 15.08
N ALA A 163 10.35 -15.91 15.32
CA ALA A 163 10.91 -16.41 16.58
C ALA A 163 12.27 -15.80 16.98
N ASP A 164 13.07 -15.39 15.99
CA ASP A 164 14.36 -14.72 16.20
C ASP A 164 14.25 -13.18 16.16
N GLY A 165 13.03 -12.66 15.96
CA GLY A 165 12.71 -11.24 15.97
C GLY A 165 12.91 -10.62 17.35
N ARG A 166 13.33 -9.36 17.39
CA ARG A 166 13.55 -8.64 18.65
C ARG A 166 12.25 -8.31 19.36
N ALA A 167 11.17 -8.11 18.61
CA ALA A 167 9.85 -7.91 19.17
C ALA A 167 8.97 -9.16 19.05
N TYR A 168 9.55 -10.37 19.07
CA TYR A 168 8.79 -11.62 19.01
C TYR A 168 7.75 -11.71 20.14
N ARG A 169 6.49 -11.97 19.77
CA ARG A 169 5.33 -12.08 20.67
C ARG A 169 4.47 -13.29 20.26
N PRO A 170 4.85 -14.53 20.66
CA PRO A 170 4.14 -15.74 20.24
C PRO A 170 2.67 -15.80 20.68
N GLU A 171 2.32 -15.06 21.72
CA GLU A 171 0.94 -14.97 22.23
C GLU A 171 0.02 -14.15 21.32
N LEU A 172 0.56 -13.28 20.45
CA LEU A 172 -0.20 -12.49 19.48
C LEU A 172 -0.37 -13.27 18.17
N ALA A 173 -1.02 -14.43 18.26
CA ALA A 173 -1.18 -15.35 17.13
C ALA A 173 -2.00 -14.76 15.96
N ASN A 174 -2.78 -13.71 16.22
CA ASN A 174 -3.53 -12.95 15.22
C ASN A 174 -2.72 -11.85 14.53
N LEU A 175 -1.48 -11.57 14.94
CA LEU A 175 -0.65 -10.51 14.36
C LEU A 175 0.50 -11.08 13.50
N GLY A 176 0.32 -11.02 12.19
CA GLY A 176 1.35 -11.35 11.21
C GLY A 176 2.26 -10.18 10.86
N ASN A 177 3.39 -10.46 10.18
CA ASN A 177 4.27 -9.43 9.63
C ASN A 177 4.60 -9.69 8.17
N VAL A 178 4.77 -8.62 7.40
CA VAL A 178 5.20 -8.69 6.00
C VAL A 178 6.23 -7.60 5.69
N TRP A 179 7.15 -7.91 4.77
CA TRP A 179 8.11 -6.94 4.25
C TRP A 179 8.62 -7.29 2.85
N GLY A 180 8.80 -6.30 2.00
CA GLY A 180 9.15 -6.48 0.58
C GLY A 180 10.63 -6.77 0.27
N GLN A 181 11.43 -7.20 1.27
CA GLN A 181 12.89 -7.42 1.10
C GLN A 181 13.64 -6.23 0.46
N MET A 182 13.31 -5.02 0.89
CA MET A 182 13.76 -3.75 0.30
C MET A 182 15.28 -3.54 0.21
N THR A 183 16.10 -4.36 0.90
CA THR A 183 17.56 -4.31 0.79
C THR A 183 18.04 -4.47 -0.64
N PHE A 184 17.45 -5.40 -1.42
CA PHE A 184 17.88 -5.57 -2.81
C PHE A 184 17.63 -4.32 -3.65
N GLY A 185 16.44 -3.71 -3.50
CA GLY A 185 16.12 -2.45 -4.17
C GLY A 185 17.08 -1.32 -3.77
N LYS A 186 17.41 -1.19 -2.48
CA LYS A 186 18.36 -0.18 -2.00
C LYS A 186 19.78 -0.43 -2.48
N MET A 187 20.22 -1.67 -2.54
CA MET A 187 21.51 -2.03 -3.13
C MET A 187 21.58 -1.64 -4.62
N ILE A 188 20.52 -1.91 -5.38
CA ILE A 188 20.44 -1.50 -6.79
C ILE A 188 20.49 0.03 -6.92
N ALA A 189 19.72 0.76 -6.10
CA ALA A 189 19.73 2.22 -6.09
C ALA A 189 21.11 2.80 -5.76
N GLY A 190 21.78 2.22 -4.75
CA GLY A 190 23.15 2.57 -4.39
C GLY A 190 24.13 2.33 -5.54
N CYS A 191 24.08 1.14 -6.16
CA CYS A 191 24.90 0.83 -7.32
C CYS A 191 24.70 1.83 -8.46
N ALA A 192 23.44 2.18 -8.78
CA ALA A 192 23.12 3.18 -9.78
C ALA A 192 23.77 4.55 -9.44
N ALA A 193 23.68 5.00 -8.19
CA ALA A 193 24.33 6.23 -7.74
C ALA A 193 25.87 6.16 -7.83
N GLY A 194 26.47 5.02 -7.48
CA GLY A 194 27.90 4.78 -7.64
C GLY A 194 28.34 4.84 -9.11
N LEU A 195 27.54 4.29 -10.02
CA LEU A 195 27.79 4.30 -11.46
C LEU A 195 27.70 5.71 -12.07
N THR A 196 26.83 6.58 -11.54
CA THR A 196 26.52 7.88 -12.16
C THR A 196 27.14 9.09 -11.46
N THR A 197 27.68 8.97 -10.24
CA THR A 197 28.25 10.11 -9.51
C THR A 197 29.45 10.74 -10.24
N GLU A 198 29.47 12.06 -10.39
CA GLU A 198 30.62 12.79 -10.97
C GLU A 198 31.65 13.19 -9.91
N THR A 199 31.23 13.26 -8.64
CA THR A 199 32.03 13.81 -7.54
C THR A 199 32.59 12.75 -6.60
N GLY A 200 32.10 11.50 -6.71
CA GLY A 200 32.39 10.46 -5.73
C GLY A 200 31.68 10.68 -4.38
N LYS A 201 30.74 11.64 -4.31
CA LYS A 201 29.95 11.93 -3.11
C LYS A 201 28.50 11.51 -3.33
N ILE A 202 27.94 10.72 -2.42
CA ILE A 202 26.56 10.22 -2.45
C ILE A 202 25.90 10.54 -1.12
N GLY A 203 24.67 11.07 -1.18
CA GLY A 203 23.82 11.32 -0.02
C GLY A 203 22.69 10.30 0.10
N TYR A 204 22.33 9.90 1.31
CA TYR A 204 21.19 9.07 1.65
C TYR A 204 20.32 9.77 2.70
N LEU A 205 19.10 10.11 2.31
CA LEU A 205 18.09 10.61 3.24
C LEU A 205 17.17 9.47 3.68
N GLY A 206 17.32 9.05 4.93
CA GLY A 206 16.45 8.05 5.57
C GLY A 206 15.26 8.67 6.31
N PRO A 207 14.15 7.94 6.50
CA PRO A 207 12.96 8.46 7.18
C PRO A 207 13.11 8.41 8.71
N LEU A 208 13.40 7.24 9.28
CA LEU A 208 13.39 6.98 10.72
C LEU A 208 14.77 6.56 11.22
N THR A 209 15.04 6.76 12.51
CA THR A 209 16.24 6.21 13.16
C THR A 209 15.93 4.83 13.75
N ASN A 210 15.65 3.86 12.89
CA ASN A 210 15.28 2.49 13.26
C ASN A 210 16.16 1.43 12.56
N ASP A 211 15.96 0.16 12.91
CA ASP A 211 16.77 -0.94 12.37
C ASP A 211 16.48 -1.22 10.89
N GLU A 212 15.26 -0.95 10.43
CA GLU A 212 14.92 -0.96 9.02
C GLU A 212 15.77 0.04 8.23
N THR A 213 15.72 1.33 8.61
CA THR A 213 16.43 2.40 7.90
C THR A 213 17.95 2.15 7.92
N ARG A 214 18.50 1.67 9.05
CA ARG A 214 19.92 1.26 9.15
C ARG A 214 20.27 0.15 8.16
N ARG A 215 19.41 -0.87 8.02
CA ARG A 215 19.62 -1.95 7.07
C ARG A 215 19.55 -1.44 5.62
N LEU A 216 18.63 -0.53 5.33
CA LEU A 216 18.45 0.06 3.99
C LEU A 216 19.60 0.98 3.58
N VAL A 217 20.08 1.86 4.47
CA VAL A 217 21.23 2.73 4.19
C VAL A 217 22.52 1.93 4.00
N ASN A 218 22.75 0.91 4.84
CA ASN A 218 23.90 0.01 4.68
C ASN A 218 23.86 -0.72 3.34
N SER A 219 22.67 -1.17 2.94
CA SER A 219 22.50 -1.86 1.66
C SER A 219 22.76 -0.94 0.47
N ALA A 220 22.30 0.32 0.53
CA ALA A 220 22.61 1.34 -0.48
C ALA A 220 24.12 1.65 -0.54
N TYR A 221 24.77 1.84 0.61
CA TYR A 221 26.22 2.06 0.66
C TYR A 221 27.00 0.90 0.04
N LEU A 222 26.68 -0.35 0.40
CA LEU A 222 27.35 -1.53 -0.14
C LEU A 222 27.18 -1.65 -1.66
N GLY A 223 25.97 -1.38 -2.17
CA GLY A 223 25.72 -1.35 -3.61
C GLY A 223 26.53 -0.26 -4.33
N ALA A 224 26.56 0.95 -3.77
CA ALA A 224 27.33 2.07 -4.30
C ALA A 224 28.82 1.75 -4.35
N LYS A 225 29.38 1.30 -3.22
CA LYS A 225 30.78 0.91 -3.09
C LYS A 225 31.16 -0.17 -4.10
N TYR A 226 30.37 -1.24 -4.18
CA TYR A 226 30.64 -2.35 -5.08
C TYR A 226 30.71 -1.89 -6.54
N CYS A 227 29.74 -1.10 -7.00
CA CYS A 227 29.72 -0.70 -8.41
C CYS A 227 30.73 0.40 -8.75
N TYR A 228 31.00 1.30 -7.81
CA TYR A 228 32.05 2.31 -7.94
C TYR A 228 33.43 1.66 -8.11
N GLU A 229 33.73 0.62 -7.32
CA GLU A 229 34.99 -0.11 -7.42
C GLU A 229 35.07 -1.00 -8.66
N ASN A 230 34.07 -1.87 -8.85
CA ASN A 230 34.19 -2.99 -9.78
C ASN A 230 33.75 -2.66 -11.21
N TYR A 231 32.93 -1.64 -11.42
CA TYR A 231 32.43 -1.26 -12.76
C TYR A 231 32.94 0.09 -13.23
N ARG A 232 33.23 1.05 -12.32
CA ARG A 232 33.89 2.30 -12.69
C ARG A 232 35.40 2.29 -12.53
N ASN A 233 35.96 1.24 -11.93
CA ASN A 233 37.39 1.11 -11.67
C ASN A 233 37.94 2.29 -10.85
N GLN A 234 37.14 2.82 -9.93
CA GLN A 234 37.54 3.88 -9.01
C GLN A 234 37.87 3.27 -7.63
N PRO A 235 38.83 3.81 -6.87
CA PRO A 235 39.14 3.28 -5.53
C PRO A 235 37.94 3.40 -4.58
N ALA A 236 37.56 2.31 -3.93
CA ALA A 236 36.40 2.27 -3.04
C ALA A 236 36.50 3.23 -1.84
N ASP A 237 37.72 3.55 -1.41
CA ASP A 237 38.04 4.46 -0.31
C ASP A 237 37.92 5.95 -0.69
N SER A 238 37.85 6.26 -2.00
CA SER A 238 37.57 7.61 -2.50
C SER A 238 36.08 7.95 -2.53
N LEU A 239 35.19 6.99 -2.23
CA LEU A 239 33.74 7.21 -2.20
C LEU A 239 33.31 7.78 -0.84
N GLU A 240 32.77 8.99 -0.85
CA GLU A 240 32.12 9.59 0.31
C GLU A 240 30.62 9.28 0.28
N PHE A 241 30.11 8.67 1.36
CA PHE A 241 28.69 8.32 1.51
C PHE A 241 28.18 8.87 2.84
N ALA A 242 27.12 9.67 2.80
CA ALA A 242 26.55 10.35 3.97
C ALA A 242 25.04 10.19 4.02
#